data_AF-A0AAV5XIY7-F1
#
_entry.id   AF-A0AAV5XIY7-F1
#
_cell.length_a   1.000
_cell.length_b   1.000
_cell.length_c   1.000
_cell.angle_alpha   90.00
_cell.angle_beta   90.00
_cell.angle_gamma   90.00
#
_symmetry.space_group_name_H-M   'P 1'
#
loop_
_entity.id
_entity.type
_entity.pdbx_description
1 polymer ?
#
loop_
_entity_poly.entity_id
_entity_poly.type
_entity_poly.pdbx_seq_one_letter_code
_entity_poly.pdbx_strand_id
1 'polypeptide(L)' 'MTSPDYWYVRARNTETGAEIQRIALARADEFGASNAAGASEDMRAYLVRIGLAMDGDLANWKIVEVHRVGAARLSR' A
#
# COMPACT_ATOMS: atom_id res chain seq x y z
N MET A 1 17.28 -17.21 4.72
CA MET A 1 16.35 -16.55 3.78
C MET A 1 15.40 -15.70 4.61
N THR A 2 15.51 -14.39 4.55
CA THR A 2 14.51 -13.47 5.11
C THR A 2 13.23 -13.66 4.29
N SER A 3 12.13 -14.04 4.94
CA SER A 3 10.83 -14.14 4.28
C SER A 3 10.50 -12.80 3.61
N PRO A 4 10.01 -12.79 2.36
CA PRO A 4 9.59 -11.55 1.71
C PRO A 4 8.55 -10.84 2.57
N ASP A 5 8.79 -9.54 2.80
CA ASP A 5 7.91 -8.73 3.64
C ASP A 5 6.72 -8.22 2.85
N TYR A 6 5.60 -8.90 3.03
CA TYR A 6 4.33 -8.57 2.42
C TYR A 6 3.53 -7.63 3.31
N TRP A 7 2.87 -6.67 2.67
CA TRP A 7 2.02 -5.69 3.34
C TRP A 7 0.65 -5.66 2.70
N TYR A 8 -0.39 -5.70 3.51
CA TYR A 8 -1.74 -5.38 3.07
C TYR A 8 -1.87 -3.87 2.95
N VAL A 9 -2.37 -3.41 1.82
CA VAL A 9 -2.65 -2.00 1.57
C VAL A 9 -4.05 -1.85 0.99
N ARG A 10 -4.84 -0.93 1.54
CA ARG A 10 -6.15 -0.55 1.01
C ARG A 10 -6.19 0.94 0.69
N ALA A 11 -6.67 1.26 -0.50
CA ALA A 11 -6.94 2.60 -0.95
C ALA A 11 -8.44 2.79 -1.20
N ARG A 12 -8.92 4.01 -0.95
CA ARG A 12 -10.31 4.41 -1.18
C ARG A 12 -10.35 5.69 -2.00
N ASN A 13 -11.17 5.72 -3.03
CA ASN A 13 -11.50 6.94 -3.76
C ASN A 13 -12.49 7.78 -2.93
N THR A 14 -12.15 9.03 -2.64
CA THR A 14 -12.95 9.90 -1.76
C THR A 14 -14.19 10.49 -2.42
N GLU A 15 -14.27 10.48 -3.75
CA GLU A 15 -15.44 10.97 -4.48
C GLU A 15 -16.46 9.85 -4.72
N THR A 16 -16.00 8.70 -5.22
CA THR A 16 -16.88 7.60 -5.61
C THR A 16 -17.11 6.58 -4.50
N GLY A 17 -16.26 6.60 -3.46
CA GLY A 17 -16.25 5.60 -2.41
C GLY A 17 -15.67 4.25 -2.83
N ALA A 18 -15.20 4.09 -4.07
CA ALA A 18 -14.60 2.85 -4.56
C ALA A 18 -13.36 2.47 -3.74
N GLU A 19 -13.17 1.18 -3.49
CA GLU A 19 -12.02 0.67 -2.73
C GLU A 19 -11.21 -0.34 -3.54
N ILE A 20 -9.89 -0.31 -3.36
CA ILE A 20 -8.95 -1.28 -3.92
C ILE A 20 -8.00 -1.72 -2.82
N GLN A 21 -7.84 -3.03 -2.69
CA GLN A 21 -6.91 -3.64 -1.77
C GLN A 21 -5.92 -4.54 -2.50
N ARG A 22 -4.69 -4.61 -2.00
CA ARG A 22 -3.69 -5.55 -2.51
C ARG A 22 -2.63 -5.89 -1.48
N ILE A 23 -1.92 -6.96 -1.77
CA ILE A 23 -0.65 -7.25 -1.14
C ILE A 23 0.45 -6.53 -1.92
N ALA A 24 1.13 -5.60 -1.25
CA ALA A 24 2.27 -4.87 -1.75
C ALA A 24 3.56 -5.48 -1.21
N LEU A 25 4.59 -5.49 -2.05
CA LEU A 25 5.97 -5.68 -1.59
C LEU A 25 6.43 -4.31 -1.10
N ALA A 26 6.66 -4.12 0.20
CA ALA A 26 7.24 -2.86 0.62
C ALA A 26 8.70 -2.84 0.20
N ARG A 27 9.07 -1.83 -0.60
CA ARG A 27 10.45 -1.54 -0.91
C ARG A 27 11.22 -1.40 0.40
N ALA A 28 12.38 -2.04 0.45
CA ALA A 28 13.28 -1.90 1.58
C ALA A 28 13.80 -0.45 1.64
N ASP A 29 13.91 0.09 2.84
CA ASP A 29 14.64 1.34 3.08
C ASP A 29 16.15 1.16 2.84
N GLU A 30 16.92 2.24 3.06
CA GLU A 30 18.38 2.24 2.94
C GLU A 30 19.10 1.23 3.86
N PHE A 31 18.39 0.69 4.86
CA PHE A 31 18.88 -0.32 5.81
C PHE A 31 18.34 -1.73 5.51
N GLY A 32 17.63 -1.92 4.39
CA GLY A 32 17.07 -3.22 4.02
C GLY A 32 15.73 -3.55 4.69
N ALA A 33 15.16 -2.63 5.48
CA ALA A 33 13.93 -2.87 6.23
C ALA A 33 12.69 -2.45 5.42
N SER A 34 11.77 -3.40 5.27
CA SER A 34 10.48 -3.18 4.62
C SER A 34 9.54 -2.42 5.56
N ASN A 35 8.92 -1.32 5.10
CA ASN A 35 8.10 -0.45 5.95
C ASN A 35 6.76 -0.04 5.30
N ALA A 36 5.85 0.49 6.12
CA ALA A 36 4.51 0.91 5.69
C ALA A 36 4.53 2.03 4.62
N ALA A 37 5.55 2.88 4.64
CA ALA A 37 5.71 3.96 3.66
C ALA A 37 6.00 3.38 2.27
N GLY A 38 6.96 2.46 2.17
CA GLY A 38 7.27 1.77 0.92
C GLY A 38 6.09 0.96 0.37
N ALA A 39 5.28 0.34 1.23
CA ALA A 39 4.04 -0.34 0.82
C ALA A 39 3.01 0.66 0.26
N SER A 40 2.90 1.83 0.88
CA SER A 40 1.99 2.90 0.44
C SER A 40 2.41 3.47 -0.91
N GLU A 41 3.71 3.68 -1.13
CA GLU A 41 4.26 4.14 -2.41
C GLU A 41 4.04 3.12 -3.52
N ASP A 42 4.25 1.82 -3.24
CA ASP A 42 3.98 0.74 -4.19
C ASP A 42 2.48 0.69 -4.58
N MET A 43 1.58 0.96 -3.62
CA MET A 43 0.15 1.11 -3.93
C MET A 43 -0.16 2.33 -4.81
N ARG A 44 0.48 3.48 -4.55
CA ARG A 44 0.32 4.69 -5.38
C ARG A 44 0.80 4.42 -6.81
N ALA A 45 1.98 3.84 -6.97
CA ALA A 45 2.53 3.46 -8.27
C ALA A 45 1.62 2.46 -9.01
N TYR A 46 1.03 1.51 -8.28
CA TYR A 46 0.06 0.59 -8.84
C TYR A 46 -1.19 1.31 -9.39
N LEU A 47 -1.78 2.23 -8.63
CA LEU A 47 -2.96 3.00 -9.06
C LEU A 47 -2.68 3.79 -10.34
N VAL A 48 -1.50 4.41 -10.44
CA VAL A 48 -1.04 5.10 -11.67
C VAL A 48 -0.90 4.10 -12.82
N ARG A 49 -0.24 2.96 -12.59
CA ARG A 49 0.00 1.93 -13.61
C ARG A 49 -1.29 1.38 -14.22
N ILE A 50 -2.38 1.28 -13.45
CA ILE A 50 -3.67 0.78 -13.93
C ILE A 50 -4.62 1.88 -14.40
N GLY A 51 -4.16 3.13 -14.47
CA GLY A 51 -4.93 4.27 -15.00
C GLY A 51 -6.01 4.81 -14.06
N LEU A 52 -5.93 4.52 -12.75
CA LEU A 52 -6.88 5.05 -11.76
C LEU A 52 -6.39 6.33 -11.06
N ALA A 53 -5.11 6.66 -11.22
CA ALA A 53 -4.47 7.89 -10.79
C ALA A 53 -3.53 8.38 -11.90
N MET A 54 -3.19 9.67 -11.88
CA MET A 54 -2.15 10.24 -12.74
C MET A 54 -0.83 10.36 -11.97
N ASP A 55 0.29 10.45 -12.68
CA ASP A 55 1.59 10.67 -12.04
C ASP A 55 1.58 11.98 -11.24
N GLY A 56 1.87 11.91 -9.95
CA GLY A 56 1.80 13.06 -9.03
C GLY A 56 0.41 13.47 -8.53
N ASP A 57 -0.67 12.98 -9.15
CA ASP A 57 -2.05 13.25 -8.73
C ASP A 57 -2.83 11.96 -8.50
N LEU A 58 -3.13 11.67 -7.24
CA LEU A 58 -3.85 10.47 -6.86
C LEU A 58 -5.34 10.52 -7.20
N ALA A 59 -5.85 11.55 -7.88
CA ALA A 59 -7.20 11.55 -8.45
C ALA A 59 -8.25 11.07 -7.45
N ASN A 60 -8.20 11.64 -6.23
CA ASN A 60 -9.09 11.33 -5.11
C ASN A 60 -8.84 9.99 -4.39
N TRP A 61 -7.79 9.24 -4.71
CA TRP A 61 -7.42 8.02 -3.98
C TRP A 61 -6.60 8.33 -2.72
N LYS A 62 -7.06 7.82 -1.58
CA LYS A 62 -6.33 7.87 -0.30
C LYS A 62 -6.01 6.47 0.19
N ILE A 63 -4.80 6.28 0.69
CA ILE A 63 -4.44 5.07 1.45
C ILE A 63 -5.15 5.16 2.80
N VAL A 64 -6.01 4.18 3.09
CA VAL A 64 -6.84 4.17 4.32
C VAL A 64 -6.41 3.08 5.29
N GLU A 65 -5.64 2.08 4.83
CA GLU A 65 -5.16 1.01 5.68
C GLU A 65 -3.84 0.45 5.15
N VAL A 66 -2.88 0.25 6.06
CA VAL A 66 -1.58 -0.37 5.78
C VAL A 66 -1.17 -1.20 6.99
N HIS A 67 -0.93 -2.49 6.79
CA HIS A 67 -0.38 -3.34 7.85
C HIS A 67 0.42 -4.50 7.28
N ARG A 68 1.43 -4.96 8.03
CA ARG A 68 2.28 -6.09 7.63
C ARG A 68 1.48 -7.38 7.66
N VAL A 69 1.59 -8.19 6.61
CA VAL A 69 0.96 -9.52 6.55
C VAL A 69 1.66 -10.42 7.57
N GLY A 70 0.88 -11.10 8.40
CA GLY A 70 1.43 -11.97 9.45
C GLY A 70 1.85 -11.23 10.74
N ALA A 71 1.73 -9.90 10.80
CA ALA A 71 1.65 -9.23 12.09
C ALA A 71 0.34 -9.67 12.73
N ALA A 72 0.41 -10.48 13.80
CA ALA A 72 -0.77 -10.93 14.51
C ALA A 72 -1.61 -9.70 14.88
N ARG A 73 -2.89 -9.71 14.49
CA ARG A 73 -3.87 -8.74 14.97
C ARG A 73 -4.01 -8.99 16.46
N LEU A 74 -3.19 -8.32 17.28
CA LEU A 74 -3.36 -8.22 18.72
C LEU A 74 -4.64 -7.42 18.96
N SER A 75 -5.77 -8.10 18.73
CA SER A 75 -7.10 -7.62 19.09
C SER A 75 -7.15 -7.75 20.61
N ARG A 76 -7.18 -6.61 21.30
CA ARG A 76 -7.57 -6.54 22.70
C ARG A 76 -9.06 -6.26 22.78
#